data_AF-A0A3D2G188-F1
#
_entry.id   AF-A0A3D2G188-F1
#
_cell.length_a   1.000
_cell.length_b   1.000
_cell.length_c   1.000
_cell.angle_alpha   90.00
_cell.angle_beta   90.00
_cell.angle_gamma   90.00
#
_symmetry.space_group_name_H-M   'P 1'
#
loop_
_entity.id
_entity.type
_entity.pdbx_description
1 polymer ?
#
loop_
_entity_poly.entity_id
_entity_poly.type
_entity_poly.pdbx_seq_one_letter_code
_entity_poly.pdbx_strand_id
1 'polypeptide(L)'
;MNPCVAREYIESCLKIRTKSGAVVPFRLNAAQQKLYAVAKRQQDEGKPVRIIILKARQLGFSTLTEALLFHACATRANVNALVVAHREDATANLFRMSKLFYDELPAPLKPMLRTS
;
A
#
# COMPACT_ATOMS: atom_id res chain seq x y z
N MET A 1 12.86 12.91 -5.89
CA MET A 1 11.68 12.03 -5.78
C MET A 1 12.21 10.61 -5.79
N ASN A 2 12.16 9.85 -4.68
CA ASN A 2 12.93 8.60 -4.56
C ASN A 2 12.17 7.43 -5.23
N PRO A 3 12.58 6.94 -6.43
CA PRO A 3 11.76 6.02 -7.24
C PRO A 3 11.88 4.54 -6.86
N CYS A 4 12.66 4.21 -5.83
CA CYS A 4 12.97 2.82 -5.47
C CYS A 4 12.46 2.35 -4.10
N VAL A 5 12.18 3.26 -3.16
CA VAL A 5 12.08 2.89 -1.73
C VAL A 5 10.80 2.13 -1.37
N ALA A 6 9.73 2.28 -2.16
CA ALA A 6 8.44 1.70 -1.80
C ALA A 6 8.49 0.16 -1.75
N ARG A 7 9.17 -0.51 -2.69
CA ARG A 7 9.19 -1.99 -2.69
C ARG A 7 9.94 -2.56 -1.50
N GLU A 8 11.13 -2.03 -1.22
CA GLU A 8 11.94 -2.45 -0.07
C GLU A 8 11.21 -2.21 1.24
N TYR A 9 10.54 -1.06 1.38
CA TYR A 9 9.70 -0.77 2.53
C TYR A 9 8.54 -1.76 2.67
N ILE A 10 7.81 -2.00 1.57
CA ILE A 10 6.66 -2.92 1.55
C ILE A 10 7.09 -4.33 1.94
N GLU A 11 8.12 -4.86 1.28
CA GLU A 11 8.56 -6.23 1.49
C GLU A 11 9.29 -6.40 2.83
N SER A 12 10.03 -5.40 3.32
CA SER A 12 10.79 -5.55 4.58
C SER A 12 9.96 -5.23 5.83
N CYS A 13 8.97 -4.32 5.72
CA CYS A 13 8.31 -3.76 6.89
C CYS A 13 6.83 -4.12 7.00
N LEU A 14 6.14 -4.35 5.88
CA LEU A 14 4.69 -4.55 5.90
C LEU A 14 4.31 -6.02 5.97
N LYS A 15 3.20 -6.29 6.67
CA LYS A 15 2.60 -7.62 6.76
C LYS A 15 1.15 -7.59 6.29
N ILE A 16 0.68 -8.71 5.77
CA ILE A 16 -0.69 -8.90 5.30
C ILE A 16 -1.34 -10.09 6.00
N ARG A 17 -2.67 -10.02 6.16
CA ARG A 17 -3.47 -11.15 6.61
C ARG A 17 -3.86 -12.03 5.42
N THR A 18 -3.47 -13.29 5.47
CA THR A 18 -3.86 -14.29 4.48
C THR A 18 -5.32 -14.73 4.67
N LYS A 19 -5.88 -15.43 3.69
CA LYS A 19 -7.24 -16.02 3.79
C LYS A 19 -7.36 -17.04 4.94
N SER A 20 -6.24 -17.67 5.33
CA SER A 20 -6.17 -18.58 6.48
C SER A 20 -6.14 -17.87 7.84
N GLY A 21 -6.10 -16.52 7.85
CA GLY A 21 -6.02 -15.72 9.07
C GLY A 21 -4.58 -15.41 9.52
N ALA A 22 -3.58 -16.13 9.01
CA ALA A 22 -2.17 -15.89 9.34
C ALA A 22 -1.68 -14.50 8.86
N VAL A 23 -0.87 -13.83 9.69
CA VAL A 23 -0.21 -12.57 9.36
C VAL A 23 1.21 -12.88 8.89
N VAL A 24 1.52 -12.52 7.63
CA VAL A 24 2.78 -12.88 6.97
C VAL A 24 3.41 -11.66 6.30
N PRO A 25 4.74 -11.65 6.06
CA PRO A 25 5.40 -10.59 5.30
C PRO A 25 4.74 -10.37 3.94
N PHE A 26 4.55 -9.10 3.56
CA PHE A 26 3.93 -8.79 2.28
C PHE A 26 4.93 -8.96 1.14
N ARG A 27 4.81 -10.06 0.40
CA ARG A 27 5.54 -10.30 -0.86
C ARG A 27 4.62 -10.04 -2.05
N LEU A 28 5.08 -9.25 -3.02
CA LEU A 28 4.29 -8.96 -4.20
C LEU A 28 4.15 -10.21 -5.09
N ASN A 29 2.92 -10.58 -5.40
CA ASN A 29 2.63 -11.63 -6.37
C ASN A 29 2.85 -11.13 -7.82
N ALA A 30 2.82 -12.05 -8.79
CA ALA A 30 3.10 -11.72 -10.20
C ALA A 30 2.19 -10.61 -10.78
N ALA A 31 0.91 -10.57 -10.39
CA ALA A 31 0.00 -9.52 -10.85
C ALA A 31 0.38 -8.15 -10.24
N GLN A 32 0.60 -8.12 -8.92
CA GLN A 32 1.03 -6.92 -8.20
C GLN A 32 2.36 -6.38 -8.74
N GLN A 33 3.32 -7.25 -9.08
CA GLN A 33 4.59 -6.85 -9.69
C GLN A 33 4.39 -6.11 -11.02
N LYS A 34 3.45 -6.56 -11.87
CA LYS A 34 3.13 -5.87 -13.13
C LYS A 34 2.58 -4.46 -12.87
N LEU A 35 1.65 -4.33 -11.93
CA LEU A 35 1.10 -3.02 -11.54
C LEU A 35 2.19 -2.10 -10.97
N TYR A 36 3.03 -2.64 -10.08
CA TYR A 36 4.14 -1.89 -9.49
C TYR A 36 5.13 -1.41 -10.55
N ALA A 37 5.49 -2.25 -11.52
CA ALA A 37 6.40 -1.89 -12.60
C ALA A 37 5.86 -0.72 -13.46
N VAL A 38 4.55 -0.71 -13.75
CA VAL A 38 3.92 0.41 -14.49
C VAL A 38 3.96 1.69 -13.67
N ALA A 39 3.63 1.62 -12.37
CA ALA A 39 3.68 2.77 -11.47
C ALA A 39 5.11 3.34 -11.37
N LYS A 40 6.09 2.44 -11.16
CA LYS A 40 7.50 2.79 -11.05
C LYS A 40 8.01 3.45 -12.33
N ARG A 41 7.69 2.91 -13.51
CA ARG A 41 8.09 3.49 -14.79
C ARG A 41 7.60 4.93 -14.95
N GLN A 42 6.33 5.20 -14.65
CA GLN A 42 5.80 6.58 -14.72
C GLN A 42 6.53 7.52 -13.75
N GLN A 43 6.83 7.04 -12.55
CA GLN A 43 7.59 7.81 -11.55
C GLN A 43 9.05 8.06 -11.98
N ASP A 44 9.72 7.05 -12.56
CA ASP A 44 11.09 7.15 -13.08
C ASP A 44 11.17 8.17 -14.24
N GLU A 45 10.12 8.24 -15.06
CA GLU A 45 9.97 9.24 -16.13
C GLU A 45 9.63 10.65 -15.59
N GLY A 46 9.54 10.84 -14.27
CA GLY A 46 9.17 12.12 -13.65
C GLY A 46 7.71 12.52 -13.87
N LYS A 47 6.87 11.59 -14.34
CA LYS A 47 5.45 11.86 -14.62
C LYS A 47 4.60 11.58 -13.38
N PRO A 48 3.47 12.30 -13.21
CA PRO A 48 2.49 11.93 -12.21
C PRO A 48 1.97 10.51 -12.47
N VAL A 49 2.02 9.64 -11.46
CA VAL A 49 1.53 8.27 -11.57
C VAL A 49 0.00 8.27 -11.69
N ARG A 50 -0.51 7.93 -12.87
CA ARG A 50 -1.94 7.80 -13.18
C ARG A 50 -2.20 6.43 -13.80
N ILE A 51 -3.02 5.63 -13.15
CA ILE A 51 -3.28 4.25 -13.57
C ILE A 51 -4.78 3.99 -13.54
N ILE A 52 -5.32 3.59 -14.70
CA ILE A 52 -6.65 2.99 -14.83
C ILE A 52 -6.41 1.50 -15.07
N ILE A 53 -7.05 0.65 -14.27
CA ILE A 53 -6.84 -0.78 -14.33
C ILE A 53 -8.17 -1.54 -14.43
N LEU A 54 -8.34 -2.25 -15.53
CA LEU A 54 -9.28 -3.36 -15.62
C LEU A 54 -8.62 -4.60 -15.01
N LYS A 55 -9.29 -5.25 -14.05
CA LYS A 55 -8.70 -6.33 -13.25
C LYS A 55 -9.66 -7.48 -13.02
N ALA A 56 -9.11 -8.69 -12.98
CA ALA A 56 -9.83 -9.86 -12.47
C ALA A 56 -9.98 -9.80 -10.93
N ARG A 57 -10.92 -10.59 -10.38
CA ARG A 57 -11.16 -10.67 -8.93
C ARG A 57 -9.98 -11.32 -8.21
N GLN A 58 -9.79 -10.94 -6.95
CA GLN A 58 -8.86 -11.59 -6.00
C GLN A 58 -7.36 -11.60 -6.40
N LEU A 59 -6.90 -10.66 -7.24
CA LEU A 59 -5.48 -10.52 -7.60
C LEU A 59 -4.62 -9.79 -6.54
N GLY A 60 -5.24 -9.21 -5.51
CA GLY A 60 -4.54 -8.48 -4.45
C GLY A 60 -4.11 -7.05 -4.84
N PHE A 61 -4.69 -6.46 -5.88
CA PHE A 61 -4.32 -5.09 -6.28
C PHE A 61 -4.62 -4.03 -5.21
N SER A 62 -5.76 -4.14 -4.53
CA SER A 62 -6.08 -3.25 -3.41
C SER A 62 -5.01 -3.26 -2.32
N THR A 63 -4.45 -4.43 -2.00
CA THR A 63 -3.38 -4.56 -1.01
C THR A 63 -2.12 -3.82 -1.42
N LEU A 64 -1.72 -3.90 -2.70
CA LEU A 64 -0.58 -3.15 -3.21
C LEU A 64 -0.86 -1.64 -3.22
N THR A 65 -2.03 -1.22 -3.71
CA THR A 65 -2.40 0.20 -3.74
C THR A 65 -2.40 0.80 -2.34
N GLU A 66 -2.99 0.12 -1.34
CA GLU A 66 -2.95 0.59 0.04
C GLU A 66 -1.53 0.63 0.61
N ALA A 67 -0.69 -0.35 0.29
CA ALA A 67 0.70 -0.35 0.76
C ALA A 67 1.50 0.85 0.19
N LEU A 68 1.23 1.25 -1.06
CA LEU A 68 1.83 2.43 -1.67
C LEU A 68 1.34 3.73 -1.01
N LEU A 69 0.03 3.84 -0.76
CA LEU A 69 -0.57 4.99 -0.07
C LEU A 69 -0.04 5.11 1.36
N PHE A 70 -0.04 3.99 2.09
CA PHE A 70 0.49 3.90 3.45
C PHE A 70 1.97 4.28 3.51
N HIS A 71 2.80 3.73 2.61
CA HIS A 71 4.21 4.12 2.52
C HIS A 71 4.38 5.63 2.30
N ALA A 72 3.60 6.23 1.40
CA ALA A 72 3.66 7.66 1.14
C ALA A 72 3.31 8.49 2.37
N CYS A 73 2.24 8.13 3.10
CA CYS A 73 1.83 8.82 4.32
C CYS A 73 2.77 8.58 5.51
N ALA A 74 3.31 7.37 5.65
CA ALA A 74 4.15 7.00 6.79
C ALA A 74 5.59 7.55 6.69
N THR A 75 6.09 7.78 5.48
CA THR A 75 7.50 8.18 5.25
C THR A 75 7.68 9.63 4.82
N ARG A 76 6.60 10.38 4.58
CA ARG A 76 6.66 11.76 4.10
C ARG A 76 5.76 12.65 4.93
N ALA A 77 6.29 13.78 5.37
CA ALA A 77 5.51 14.81 6.04
C ALA A 77 4.48 15.43 5.09
N ASN A 78 3.33 15.84 5.62
CA ASN A 78 2.28 16.58 4.91
C ASN A 78 1.68 15.85 3.69
N VAL A 79 1.52 14.53 3.78
CA VAL A 79 0.87 13.71 2.74
C VAL A 79 -0.43 13.11 3.26
N ASN A 80 -1.53 13.41 2.57
CA ASN A 80 -2.84 12.80 2.81
C ASN A 80 -3.18 11.83 1.67
N ALA A 81 -3.71 10.66 2.02
CA ALA A 81 -4.26 9.69 1.08
C ALA A 81 -5.78 9.63 1.20
N LEU A 82 -6.47 9.48 0.08
CA LEU A 82 -7.93 9.34 0.02
C LEU A 82 -8.29 8.09 -0.76
N VAL A 83 -9.18 7.29 -0.18
CA VAL A 83 -9.74 6.09 -0.78
C VAL A 83 -11.24 6.30 -0.96
N VAL A 84 -11.72 6.18 -2.19
CA VAL A 84 -13.14 6.38 -2.53
C VAL A 84 -13.69 5.08 -3.09
N ALA A 85 -14.83 4.63 -2.56
CA ALA A 85 -15.56 3.47 -3.05
C ALA A 85 -17.06 3.72 -2.97
N HIS A 86 -17.85 2.98 -3.75
CA HIS A 86 -19.31 3.15 -3.78
C HIS A 86 -20.03 2.61 -2.53
N ARG A 87 -19.33 1.86 -1.66
CA ARG A 87 -19.89 1.28 -0.42
C ARG A 87 -18.95 1.50 0.75
N GLU A 88 -19.53 1.75 1.91
CA GLU A 88 -18.81 1.98 3.16
C GLU A 88 -18.01 0.75 3.62
N ASP A 89 -18.55 -0.46 3.43
CA ASP A 89 -17.89 -1.71 3.83
C ASP A 89 -16.58 -1.95 3.06
N ALA A 90 -16.56 -1.59 1.77
CA ALA A 90 -15.37 -1.63 0.94
C ALA A 90 -14.30 -0.66 1.45
N THR A 91 -14.68 0.58 1.75
CA THR A 91 -13.78 1.60 2.32
C THR A 91 -13.24 1.16 3.68
N ALA A 92 -14.10 0.65 4.57
CA ALA A 92 -13.69 0.15 5.88
C ALA A 92 -12.70 -1.03 5.77
N ASN A 93 -12.88 -1.91 4.77
CA ASN A 93 -11.96 -3.00 4.53
C ASN A 93 -10.58 -2.54 4.07
N LEU A 94 -10.52 -1.54 3.20
CA LEU A 94 -9.27 -0.94 2.74
C LEU A 94 -8.55 -0.24 3.90
N PHE A 95 -9.29 0.51 4.72
CA PHE A 95 -8.73 1.14 5.91
C PHE A 95 -8.16 0.11 6.91
N ARG A 96 -8.82 -1.03 7.11
CA ARG A 96 -8.29 -2.11 7.95
C ARG A 96 -6.95 -2.67 7.44
N MET A 97 -6.71 -2.68 6.13
CA MET A 97 -5.39 -3.09 5.59
C MET A 97 -4.31 -2.10 6.03
N SER A 98 -4.57 -0.80 5.89
CA SER A 98 -3.64 0.26 6.32
C SER A 98 -3.41 0.26 7.83
N LYS A 99 -4.45 -0.04 8.63
CA LYS A 99 -4.30 -0.24 10.07
C LYS A 99 -3.40 -1.44 10.39
N LEU A 100 -3.58 -2.58 9.72
CA LEU A 100 -2.73 -3.74 9.92
C LEU A 100 -1.26 -3.43 9.60
N PHE A 101 -1.00 -2.69 8.51
CA PHE A 101 0.33 -2.21 8.19
C PHE A 101 0.94 -1.43 9.35
N TYR A 102 0.20 -0.46 9.89
CA TYR A 102 0.64 0.33 11.03
C TYR A 102 0.90 -0.53 12.28
N ASP A 103 -0.07 -1.38 12.66
CA ASP A 103 0.01 -2.19 13.88
C ASP A 103 1.23 -3.13 13.86
N GLU A 104 1.58 -3.66 12.69
CA GLU A 104 2.68 -4.62 12.49
C GLU A 104 4.04 -3.98 12.17
N LEU A 105 4.11 -2.65 12.00
CA LEU A 105 5.39 -1.98 11.76
C LEU A 105 6.36 -2.15 12.95
N PRO A 106 7.68 -2.25 12.70
CA PRO A 106 8.69 -2.14 13.74
C PRO A 106 8.59 -0.80 14.49
N ALA A 107 8.83 -0.79 15.80
CA ALA A 107 8.71 0.41 16.63
C ALA A 107 9.50 1.63 16.10
N PRO A 108 10.76 1.49 15.59
CA PRO A 108 11.50 2.63 15.03
C PRO A 108 10.89 3.24 13.76
N LEU A 109 10.03 2.50 13.06
CA LEU A 109 9.40 2.90 11.80
C LEU A 109 7.94 3.33 11.97
N LYS A 110 7.38 3.20 13.17
CA LYS A 110 5.99 3.57 13.46
C LYS A 110 5.89 5.09 13.62
N PRO A 111 5.22 5.81 12.70
CA PRO A 111 4.98 7.24 12.87
C PRO A 111 4.05 7.48 14.06
N MET A 112 4.19 8.63 14.74
CA MET A 112 3.25 8.99 15.80
C MET A 112 1.85 9.16 15.21
N LEU A 113 0.86 8.47 15.79
CA LEU A 113 -0.53 8.73 15.49
C LEU A 113 -0.94 10.06 16.13
N ARG A 114 -1.73 10.84 15.40
CA ARG A 114 -2.40 12.01 15.97
C ARG A 114 -3.44 11.51 16.97
N THR A 115 -3.19 11.69 18.26
CA THR A 115 -4.22 11.60 19.28
C THR A 115 -5.21 12.74 19.04
N SER A 116 -6.47 12.40 18.78
CA SER A 116 -7.59 13.33 18.76
C SER A 116 -8.42 13.12 20.01
#